data_AF-A0A5U5IP03-F1
#
_entry.id   AF-A0A5U5IP03-F1
#
_cell.length_a   1.000
_cell.length_b   1.000
_cell.length_c   1.000
_cell.angle_alpha   90.00
_cell.angle_beta   90.00
_cell.angle_gamma   90.00
#
_symmetry.space_group_name_H-M   'P 1'
#
loop_
_entity.id
_entity.type
_entity.pdbx_description
1 polymer ?
#
loop_
_entity_poly.entity_id
_entity_poly.type
_entity_poly.pdbx_seq_one_letter_code
_entity_poly.pdbx_strand_id
1 'polypeptide(L)'
;MNNTQKKLKVLFIGESWHIHMIHSKGYDSFTSSKYEEGATWLLECLRKGGVDIDYMPAHTVQIAFPESIDELNRYDVIVISDIGSNTFLLQNETFYQLKIKPNALESIKEYVKNGGGLLMIGGYLSFMGIEAKANYKNTVLAEVLPVIMLDGDDRVEKPEGICAEVVSPEHPVVNGFSDYPVFLGYNQAVARDDADVVLTINNDPLLVFGEYQQGKTACFMSDCSPHWGTQQFMSWPFYTDLWVNTLQFIARK
;
A
#
# COMPACT_ATOMS: atom_id res chain seq x y z
N MET A 1 -30.27 -11.19 20.20
CA MET A 1 -29.87 -11.54 18.82
C MET A 1 -28.43 -11.07 18.69
N ASN A 2 -27.47 -11.99 18.68
CA ASN A 2 -26.05 -11.64 18.54
C ASN A 2 -25.84 -11.12 17.12
N ASN A 3 -25.76 -9.80 17.00
CA ASN A 3 -25.35 -9.13 15.77
C ASN A 3 -23.84 -9.39 15.63
N THR A 4 -23.45 -10.56 15.12
CA THR A 4 -22.06 -10.82 14.71
C THR A 4 -21.77 -9.89 13.56
N GLN A 5 -21.26 -8.70 13.90
CA GLN A 5 -20.75 -7.71 12.96
C GLN A 5 -19.71 -8.43 12.10
N LYS A 6 -19.97 -8.54 10.79
CA LYS A 6 -19.06 -9.20 9.84
C LYS A 6 -17.69 -8.55 9.99
N LYS A 7 -16.68 -9.33 10.42
CA LYS A 7 -15.31 -8.83 10.55
C LYS A 7 -14.75 -8.57 9.15
N LEU A 8 -14.14 -7.41 8.98
CA LEU A 8 -13.48 -7.02 7.74
C LEU A 8 -12.31 -7.98 7.49
N LYS A 9 -12.33 -8.71 6.38
CA LYS A 9 -11.24 -9.61 5.99
C LYS A 9 -10.34 -8.94 4.96
N VAL A 10 -9.06 -8.78 5.28
CA VAL A 10 -8.10 -8.02 4.48
C VAL A 10 -6.88 -8.88 4.14
N LEU A 11 -6.49 -8.87 2.86
CA LEU A 11 -5.21 -9.41 2.42
C LEU A 11 -4.20 -8.26 2.37
N PHE A 12 -3.19 -8.32 3.23
CA PHE A 12 -2.12 -7.31 3.29
C PHE A 12 -0.86 -7.85 2.60
N ILE A 13 -0.41 -7.22 1.52
CA ILE A 13 0.67 -7.69 0.66
C ILE A 13 1.85 -6.71 0.67
N GLY A 14 3.06 -7.23 0.91
CA GLY A 14 4.31 -6.46 0.82
C GLY A 14 4.99 -6.27 2.17
N GLU A 15 5.58 -5.09 2.41
CA GLU A 15 6.22 -4.70 3.70
C GLU A 15 7.24 -5.71 4.22
N SER A 16 8.02 -6.32 3.34
CA SER A 16 9.04 -7.30 3.70
C SER A 16 10.26 -7.18 2.80
N TRP A 17 11.46 -7.21 3.35
CA TRP A 17 12.69 -7.11 2.56
C TRP A 17 13.85 -7.93 3.15
N HIS A 18 14.79 -8.28 2.29
CA HIS A 18 16.04 -8.95 2.66
C HIS A 18 17.22 -8.04 2.31
N ILE A 19 17.91 -7.56 3.34
CA ILE A 19 19.11 -6.74 3.18
C ILE A 19 20.32 -7.66 3.05
N HIS A 20 21.18 -7.40 2.07
CA HIS A 20 22.51 -7.96 1.99
C HIS A 20 23.53 -6.83 2.10
N MET A 21 24.29 -6.80 3.19
CA MET A 21 25.30 -5.78 3.45
C MET A 21 26.70 -6.33 3.17
N ILE A 22 27.50 -5.56 2.44
CA ILE A 22 28.93 -5.83 2.22
C ILE A 22 29.72 -4.83 3.06
N HIS A 23 30.44 -5.31 4.08
CA HIS A 23 31.23 -4.49 5.00
C HIS A 23 32.70 -4.54 4.58
N SER A 24 33.15 -3.55 3.80
CA SER A 24 34.54 -3.46 3.34
C SER A 24 35.39 -2.63 4.32
N LYS A 25 36.48 -3.22 4.82
CA LYS A 25 37.41 -2.61 5.79
C LYS A 25 38.85 -2.85 5.36
N GLY A 26 39.44 -1.88 4.67
CA GLY A 26 40.78 -1.99 4.11
C GLY A 26 40.83 -3.07 3.02
N TYR A 27 41.67 -4.09 3.20
CA TYR A 27 41.76 -5.22 2.28
C TYR A 27 40.55 -6.15 2.38
N ASP A 28 39.92 -6.22 3.55
CA ASP A 28 38.97 -7.28 3.88
C ASP A 28 37.52 -6.87 3.63
N SER A 29 36.67 -7.87 3.39
CA SER A 29 35.21 -7.72 3.40
C SER A 29 34.56 -8.87 4.14
N PHE A 30 33.47 -8.60 4.85
CA PHE A 30 32.56 -9.63 5.35
C PHE A 30 31.12 -9.22 5.05
N THR A 31 30.20 -10.18 5.04
CA THR A 31 28.80 -9.94 4.72
C THR A 31 27.89 -10.22 5.90
N SER A 32 26.77 -9.50 5.94
CA SER A 32 25.65 -9.80 6.83
C SER A 32 24.35 -9.69 6.06
N SER A 33 23.44 -10.64 6.27
CA SER A 33 22.10 -10.61 5.69
C SER A 33 21.05 -10.50 6.78
N LYS A 34 20.02 -9.68 6.57
CA LYS A 34 18.95 -9.44 7.55
C LYS A 34 17.60 -9.40 6.84
N TYR A 35 16.62 -10.16 7.35
CA TYR A 35 15.22 -10.05 6.94
C TYR A 35 14.49 -9.11 7.91
N GLU A 36 13.61 -8.27 7.38
CA GLU A 36 12.76 -7.38 8.17
C GLU A 36 11.35 -7.31 7.58
N GLU A 37 10.38 -7.05 8.44
CA GLU A 37 8.98 -6.79 8.10
C GLU A 37 8.61 -5.38 8.58
N GLY A 38 8.23 -4.50 7.65
CA GLY A 38 8.04 -3.07 7.90
C GLY A 38 6.75 -2.75 8.64
N ALA A 39 5.67 -3.47 8.33
CA ALA A 39 4.33 -3.15 8.83
C ALA A 39 3.94 -3.87 10.13
N THR A 40 4.88 -4.45 10.90
CA THR A 40 4.55 -5.16 12.15
C THR A 40 3.63 -4.34 13.06
N TRP A 41 3.92 -3.05 13.24
CA TRP A 41 3.10 -2.12 14.02
C TRP A 41 1.71 -1.91 13.43
N LEU A 42 1.62 -1.61 12.13
CA LEU A 42 0.36 -1.43 11.43
C LEU A 42 -0.53 -2.66 11.54
N LEU A 43 0.02 -3.85 11.28
CA LEU A 43 -0.71 -5.11 11.34
C LEU A 43 -1.26 -5.36 12.76
N GLU A 44 -0.51 -5.01 13.80
CA GLU A 44 -0.99 -5.10 15.19
C GLU A 44 -2.14 -4.11 15.46
N CYS A 45 -2.02 -2.86 15.01
CA CYS A 45 -3.08 -1.86 15.09
C CYS A 45 -4.36 -2.32 14.39
N LEU A 46 -4.26 -2.85 13.18
CA LEU A 46 -5.40 -3.36 12.41
C LEU A 46 -6.08 -4.55 13.12
N ARG A 47 -5.29 -5.50 13.64
CA ARG A 47 -5.82 -6.64 14.42
C ARG A 47 -6.53 -6.16 15.69
N LYS A 48 -5.97 -5.20 16.43
CA LYS A 48 -6.61 -4.58 17.60
C LYS A 48 -7.89 -3.81 17.23
N GLY A 49 -7.92 -3.20 16.04
CA GLY A 49 -9.09 -2.58 15.43
C GLY A 49 -10.15 -3.56 14.92
N GLY A 50 -9.95 -4.87 15.10
CA GLY A 50 -10.93 -5.91 14.75
C GLY A 50 -10.90 -6.38 13.30
N VAL A 51 -9.87 -6.00 12.53
CA VAL A 51 -9.66 -6.45 11.15
C VAL A 51 -9.03 -7.85 11.14
N ASP A 52 -9.59 -8.77 10.36
CA ASP A 52 -9.03 -10.09 10.11
C ASP A 52 -8.00 -10.01 8.97
N ILE A 53 -6.72 -10.13 9.31
CA ILE A 53 -5.59 -9.89 8.41
C ILE A 53 -4.90 -11.19 8.04
N ASP A 54 -4.90 -11.50 6.74
CA ASP A 54 -3.97 -12.44 6.11
C ASP A 54 -2.78 -11.63 5.58
N TYR A 55 -1.57 -11.85 6.13
CA TYR A 55 -0.35 -11.16 5.73
C TYR A 55 0.43 -11.99 4.71
N MET A 56 0.78 -11.38 3.58
CA MET A 56 1.50 -12.00 2.47
C MET A 56 2.78 -11.21 2.16
N PRO A 57 3.92 -11.61 2.72
CA PRO A 57 5.22 -11.05 2.36
C PRO A 57 5.50 -11.13 0.86
N ALA A 58 6.40 -10.27 0.38
CA ALA A 58 6.77 -10.20 -1.03
C ALA A 58 7.27 -11.55 -1.59
N HIS A 59 8.05 -12.29 -0.81
CA HIS A 59 8.55 -13.61 -1.22
C HIS A 59 7.44 -14.67 -1.31
N THR A 60 6.32 -14.50 -0.58
CA THR A 60 5.15 -15.38 -0.70
C THR A 60 4.40 -15.12 -2.01
N VAL A 61 4.31 -13.87 -2.48
CA VAL A 61 3.75 -13.54 -3.81
C VAL A 61 4.52 -14.28 -4.92
N GLN A 62 5.84 -14.35 -4.82
CA GLN A 62 6.69 -15.01 -5.83
C GLN A 62 6.44 -16.53 -5.93
N ILE A 63 5.96 -17.16 -4.86
CA ILE A 63 5.84 -18.62 -4.73
C ILE A 63 4.38 -19.08 -4.82
N ALA A 64 3.45 -18.34 -4.22
CA ALA A 64 2.11 -18.81 -3.90
C ALA A 64 1.04 -17.71 -3.99
N PHE A 65 1.19 -16.76 -4.92
CA PHE A 65 0.09 -15.82 -5.19
C PHE A 65 -1.17 -16.58 -5.67
N PRO A 66 -2.37 -16.24 -5.15
CA PRO A 66 -3.62 -16.90 -5.53
C PRO A 66 -3.86 -16.86 -7.05
N GLU A 67 -4.09 -18.03 -7.64
CA GLU A 67 -4.32 -18.13 -9.09
C GLU A 67 -5.80 -17.96 -9.46
N SER A 68 -6.71 -18.32 -8.55
CA SER A 68 -8.15 -18.20 -8.77
C SER A 68 -8.68 -16.88 -8.21
N ILE A 69 -9.53 -16.22 -8.99
CA ILE A 69 -10.26 -15.04 -8.55
C ILE A 69 -11.13 -15.31 -7.32
N ASP A 70 -11.66 -16.52 -7.16
CA ASP A 70 -12.49 -16.91 -6.02
C ASP A 70 -11.70 -16.90 -4.70
N GLU A 71 -10.39 -17.14 -4.77
CA GLU A 71 -9.52 -17.02 -3.61
C GLU A 71 -9.30 -15.56 -3.21
N LEU A 72 -9.33 -14.62 -4.14
CA LEU A 72 -9.28 -13.19 -3.85
C LEU A 72 -10.65 -12.65 -3.40
N ASN A 73 -11.75 -13.16 -3.96
CA ASN A 73 -13.11 -12.71 -3.65
C ASN A 73 -13.55 -12.95 -2.21
N ARG A 74 -12.81 -13.74 -1.42
CA ARG A 74 -13.04 -13.89 0.03
C ARG A 74 -12.62 -12.67 0.85
N TYR A 75 -11.80 -11.78 0.28
CA TYR A 75 -11.31 -10.58 0.95
C TYR A 75 -12.23 -9.39 0.66
N ASP A 76 -12.48 -8.59 1.69
CA ASP A 76 -13.21 -7.34 1.54
C ASP A 76 -12.29 -6.22 1.01
N VAL A 77 -10.99 -6.26 1.33
CA VAL A 77 -9.96 -5.33 0.84
C VAL A 77 -8.64 -6.06 0.56
N ILE A 78 -7.93 -5.65 -0.49
CA ILE A 78 -6.50 -5.95 -0.72
C ILE A 78 -5.68 -4.69 -0.45
N VAL A 79 -4.60 -4.82 0.32
CA VAL A 79 -3.62 -3.75 0.56
C VAL A 79 -2.30 -4.13 -0.12
N ILE A 80 -1.71 -3.18 -0.84
CA ILE A 80 -0.39 -3.30 -1.46
C ILE A 80 0.51 -2.20 -0.86
N SER A 81 1.58 -2.58 -0.18
CA SER A 81 2.51 -1.64 0.46
C SER A 81 3.96 -2.05 0.24
N ASP A 82 4.76 -1.14 -0.30
CA ASP A 82 6.20 -1.27 -0.55
C ASP A 82 6.60 -2.58 -1.28
N ILE A 83 5.90 -2.88 -2.37
CA ILE A 83 6.15 -4.05 -3.23
C ILE A 83 5.90 -3.70 -4.70
N GLY A 84 6.95 -3.79 -5.52
CA GLY A 84 6.90 -3.39 -6.92
C GLY A 84 6.14 -4.35 -7.82
N SER A 85 5.63 -3.84 -8.94
CA SER A 85 4.81 -4.61 -9.89
C SER A 85 5.52 -5.85 -10.45
N ASN A 86 6.85 -5.79 -10.59
CA ASN A 86 7.68 -6.91 -11.03
C ASN A 86 7.47 -8.17 -10.17
N THR A 87 7.26 -8.04 -8.86
CA THR A 87 7.06 -9.19 -7.97
C THR A 87 5.78 -9.96 -8.32
N PHE A 88 4.74 -9.26 -8.76
CA PHE A 88 3.48 -9.85 -9.18
C PHE A 88 3.56 -10.46 -10.59
N LEU A 89 4.25 -9.78 -11.51
CA LEU A 89 4.32 -10.14 -12.93
C LEU A 89 5.39 -11.20 -13.23
N LEU A 90 6.46 -11.26 -12.44
CA LEU A 90 7.63 -12.12 -12.66
C LEU A 90 7.78 -13.15 -11.53
N GLN A 91 6.68 -13.81 -11.16
CA GLN A 91 6.70 -14.91 -10.18
C GLN A 91 7.67 -16.02 -10.59
N ASN A 92 8.12 -16.82 -9.62
CA ASN A 92 9.20 -17.79 -9.84
C ASN A 92 8.90 -18.77 -10.98
N GLU A 93 7.64 -19.19 -11.10
CA GLU A 93 7.22 -20.09 -12.16
C GLU A 93 7.31 -19.46 -13.56
N THR A 94 6.98 -18.18 -13.68
CA THR A 94 7.08 -17.44 -14.95
C THR A 94 8.54 -17.16 -15.30
N PHE A 95 9.31 -16.59 -14.37
CA PHE A 95 10.65 -16.10 -14.66
C PHE A 95 11.70 -17.21 -14.74
N TYR A 96 11.63 -18.23 -13.86
CA TYR A 96 12.65 -19.28 -13.79
C TYR A 96 12.21 -20.62 -14.39
N GLN A 97 10.90 -20.93 -14.36
CA GLN A 97 10.39 -22.25 -14.79
C GLN A 97 9.73 -22.22 -16.17
N LEU A 98 9.68 -21.05 -16.82
CA LEU A 98 9.09 -20.86 -18.15
C LEU A 98 7.61 -21.28 -18.24
N LYS A 99 6.90 -21.28 -17.10
CA LYS A 99 5.48 -21.65 -17.05
C LYS A 99 4.62 -20.44 -17.37
N ILE A 100 3.57 -20.70 -18.15
CA ILE A 100 2.49 -19.75 -18.35
C ILE A 100 1.64 -19.73 -17.07
N LYS A 101 1.47 -18.56 -16.47
CA LYS A 101 0.61 -18.33 -15.29
C LYS A 101 -0.43 -17.24 -15.57
N PRO A 102 -1.54 -17.23 -14.82
CA PRO A 102 -2.43 -16.08 -14.76
C PRO A 102 -1.68 -14.81 -14.32
N ASN A 103 -2.02 -13.67 -14.90
CA ASN A 103 -1.43 -12.39 -14.52
C ASN A 103 -2.04 -11.92 -13.19
N ALA A 104 -1.23 -11.86 -12.13
CA ALA A 104 -1.68 -11.46 -10.80
C ALA A 104 -2.31 -10.06 -10.76
N LEU A 105 -1.80 -9.11 -11.54
CA LEU A 105 -2.35 -7.75 -11.59
C LEU A 105 -3.70 -7.70 -12.30
N GLU A 106 -3.93 -8.56 -13.30
CA GLU A 106 -5.25 -8.73 -13.91
C GLU A 106 -6.25 -9.36 -12.92
N SER A 107 -5.80 -10.33 -12.10
CA SER A 107 -6.63 -10.89 -11.03
C SER A 107 -7.04 -9.85 -10.00
N ILE A 108 -6.13 -8.95 -9.60
CA ILE A 108 -6.45 -7.84 -8.67
C ILE A 108 -7.40 -6.85 -9.35
N LYS A 109 -7.16 -6.48 -10.60
CA LYS A 109 -8.04 -5.61 -11.38
C LYS A 109 -9.47 -6.17 -11.46
N GLU A 110 -9.62 -7.45 -11.80
CA GLU A 110 -10.93 -8.12 -11.88
C GLU A 110 -11.58 -8.23 -10.48
N TYR A 111 -10.79 -8.43 -9.43
CA TYR A 111 -11.28 -8.44 -8.04
C TYR A 111 -11.89 -7.08 -7.66
N VAL A 112 -11.19 -5.97 -7.95
CA VAL A 112 -11.70 -4.62 -7.68
C VAL A 112 -12.94 -4.36 -8.54
N LYS A 113 -12.86 -4.64 -9.83
CA LYS A 113 -13.98 -4.52 -10.75
C LYS A 113 -15.28 -5.18 -10.26
N ASN A 114 -15.15 -6.33 -9.60
CA ASN A 114 -16.25 -7.10 -9.03
C ASN A 114 -16.63 -6.68 -7.59
N GLY A 115 -16.22 -5.51 -7.12
CA GLY A 115 -16.64 -4.95 -5.83
C GLY A 115 -15.62 -5.05 -4.70
N GLY A 116 -14.40 -5.51 -4.98
CA GLY A 116 -13.32 -5.54 -4.00
C GLY A 116 -12.74 -4.15 -3.70
N GLY A 117 -12.24 -3.95 -2.48
CA GLY A 117 -11.50 -2.75 -2.11
C GLY A 117 -10.01 -2.87 -2.43
N LEU A 118 -9.37 -1.82 -2.94
CA LEU A 118 -7.91 -1.77 -3.12
C LEU A 118 -7.30 -0.54 -2.45
N LEU A 119 -6.34 -0.76 -1.56
CA LEU A 119 -5.50 0.30 -0.99
C LEU A 119 -4.05 0.11 -1.45
N MET A 120 -3.45 1.14 -2.04
CA MET A 120 -1.99 1.23 -2.22
C MET A 120 -1.40 2.24 -1.24
N ILE A 121 -0.38 1.82 -0.50
CA ILE A 121 0.38 2.67 0.43
C ILE A 121 1.72 3.01 -0.22
N GLY A 122 2.16 4.25 -0.07
CA GLY A 122 3.41 4.77 -0.62
C GLY A 122 4.65 4.14 -0.01
N GLY A 123 5.77 4.36 -0.68
CA GLY A 123 7.04 3.74 -0.35
C GLY A 123 7.96 3.71 -1.55
N TYR A 124 9.15 3.15 -1.36
CA TYR A 124 10.17 3.11 -2.41
C TYR A 124 9.83 2.11 -3.51
N LEU A 125 9.04 1.08 -3.22
CA LEU A 125 8.54 0.08 -4.17
C LEU A 125 7.02 0.18 -4.39
N SER A 126 6.43 1.34 -4.15
CA SER A 126 5.04 1.66 -4.52
C SER A 126 4.98 2.69 -5.64
N PHE A 127 3.82 2.80 -6.31
CA PHE A 127 3.61 3.74 -7.43
C PHE A 127 4.69 3.62 -8.53
N MET A 128 5.50 4.66 -8.76
CA MET A 128 6.73 4.53 -9.56
C MET A 128 7.93 4.20 -8.68
N GLY A 129 8.07 4.86 -7.54
CA GLY A 129 9.05 4.55 -6.52
C GLY A 129 10.49 4.91 -6.90
N ILE A 130 11.44 4.45 -6.09
CA ILE A 130 12.88 4.72 -6.28
C ILE A 130 13.35 4.20 -7.64
N GLU A 131 14.00 5.07 -8.41
CA GLU A 131 14.46 4.79 -9.77
C GLU A 131 13.33 4.25 -10.69
N ALA A 132 12.07 4.62 -10.42
CA ALA A 132 10.90 4.13 -11.14
C ALA A 132 10.70 2.60 -11.09
N LYS A 133 11.26 1.90 -10.09
CA LYS A 133 11.29 0.43 -10.05
C LYS A 133 9.96 -0.23 -9.67
N ALA A 134 9.09 0.45 -8.94
CA ALA A 134 7.75 -0.06 -8.64
C ALA A 134 6.91 -0.16 -9.93
N ASN A 135 7.08 0.82 -10.82
CA ASN A 135 6.66 0.80 -12.22
C ASN A 135 5.15 0.57 -12.45
N TYR A 136 4.28 0.90 -11.50
CA TYR A 136 2.85 0.58 -11.61
C TYR A 136 2.15 1.34 -12.75
N LYS A 137 2.65 2.52 -13.17
CA LYS A 137 2.10 3.26 -14.31
C LYS A 137 2.08 2.44 -15.61
N ASN A 138 3.08 1.59 -15.80
CA ASN A 138 3.23 0.77 -17.00
C ASN A 138 2.56 -0.62 -16.83
N THR A 139 1.53 -0.69 -15.99
CA THR A 139 0.79 -1.94 -15.70
C THR A 139 -0.71 -1.74 -15.80
N VAL A 140 -1.44 -2.85 -15.79
CA VAL A 140 -2.91 -2.86 -15.80
C VAL A 140 -3.55 -2.28 -14.54
N LEU A 141 -2.78 -2.09 -13.45
CA LEU A 141 -3.31 -1.43 -12.25
C LEU A 141 -3.31 0.10 -12.35
N ALA A 142 -2.61 0.71 -13.31
CA ALA A 142 -2.59 2.17 -13.46
C ALA A 142 -3.99 2.76 -13.67
N GLU A 143 -4.88 2.05 -14.39
CA GLU A 143 -6.27 2.47 -14.61
C GLU A 143 -7.19 2.23 -13.40
N VAL A 144 -6.76 1.38 -12.45
CA VAL A 144 -7.55 1.03 -11.26
C VAL A 144 -7.35 2.06 -10.15
N LEU A 145 -6.14 2.61 -10.03
CA LEU A 145 -5.80 3.56 -8.98
C LEU A 145 -6.46 4.94 -9.22
N PRO A 146 -6.90 5.65 -8.16
CA PRO A 146 -7.54 6.97 -8.25
C PRO A 146 -6.53 8.12 -8.51
N VAL A 147 -5.29 7.79 -8.86
CA VAL A 147 -4.23 8.74 -9.16
C VAL A 147 -3.48 8.38 -10.44
N ILE A 148 -2.87 9.39 -11.04
CA ILE A 148 -2.00 9.31 -12.21
C ILE A 148 -0.57 9.52 -11.74
N MET A 149 0.26 8.50 -11.96
CA MET A 149 1.67 8.48 -11.60
C MET A 149 2.55 9.28 -12.59
N LEU A 150 3.72 9.71 -12.13
CA LEU A 150 4.76 10.32 -12.97
C LEU A 150 5.40 9.31 -13.94
N ASP A 151 6.23 9.76 -14.87
CA ASP A 151 6.95 8.88 -15.83
C ASP A 151 8.28 8.32 -15.29
N GLY A 152 8.76 8.83 -14.15
CA GLY A 152 10.06 8.50 -13.57
C GLY A 152 10.00 8.25 -12.06
N ASP A 153 11.13 8.39 -11.39
CA ASP A 153 11.19 8.36 -9.91
C ASP A 153 10.25 9.44 -9.36
N ASP A 154 9.34 9.04 -8.48
CA ASP A 154 8.29 9.89 -7.94
C ASP A 154 8.49 10.27 -6.48
N ARG A 155 9.67 9.97 -5.89
CA ARG A 155 9.93 10.29 -4.49
C ARG A 155 10.13 11.79 -4.29
N VAL A 156 9.45 12.33 -3.28
CA VAL A 156 9.72 13.64 -2.73
C VAL A 156 10.29 13.45 -1.33
N GLU A 157 11.60 13.52 -1.21
CA GLU A 157 12.30 13.42 0.08
C GLU A 157 12.20 14.74 0.85
N LYS A 158 11.75 14.67 2.10
CA LYS A 158 11.57 15.82 3.01
C LYS A 158 12.27 15.56 4.33
N PRO A 159 13.62 15.54 4.38
CA PRO A 159 14.36 15.31 5.62
C PRO A 159 14.07 16.37 6.69
N GLU A 160 13.67 17.59 6.30
CA GLU A 160 13.20 18.64 7.21
C GLU A 160 11.80 18.39 7.79
N GLY A 161 11.06 17.43 7.24
CA GLY A 161 9.69 17.11 7.59
C GLY A 161 8.66 18.04 6.94
N ILE A 162 7.50 17.48 6.61
CA ILE A 162 6.31 18.24 6.20
C ILE A 162 5.06 17.62 6.82
N CYS A 163 4.13 18.45 7.29
CA CYS A 163 2.87 17.98 7.86
C CYS A 163 1.86 17.60 6.75
N ALA A 164 1.03 16.61 7.04
CA ALA A 164 -0.20 16.41 6.30
C ALA A 164 -1.21 17.54 6.60
N GLU A 165 -2.02 17.88 5.60
CA GLU A 165 -3.09 18.87 5.71
C GLU A 165 -4.41 18.23 5.27
N VAL A 166 -5.50 18.62 5.92
CA VAL A 166 -6.84 18.13 5.58
C VAL A 166 -7.55 19.13 4.69
N VAL A 167 -8.04 18.65 3.54
CA VAL A 167 -8.80 19.47 2.59
C VAL A 167 -10.31 19.16 2.63
N SER A 168 -10.67 17.98 3.13
CA SER A 168 -12.06 17.52 3.29
C SER A 168 -12.30 16.99 4.72
N PRO A 169 -12.30 17.86 5.75
CA PRO A 169 -12.33 17.46 7.16
C PRO A 169 -13.63 16.75 7.58
N GLU A 170 -14.72 16.93 6.85
CA GLU A 170 -15.99 16.24 7.04
C GLU A 170 -16.01 14.82 6.46
N HIS A 171 -14.98 14.42 5.71
CA HIS A 171 -14.93 13.08 5.10
C HIS A 171 -14.94 12.00 6.19
N PRO A 172 -15.79 10.96 6.10
CA PRO A 172 -16.01 9.99 7.18
C PRO A 172 -14.75 9.32 7.72
N VAL A 173 -13.70 9.21 6.89
CA VAL A 173 -12.43 8.59 7.29
C VAL A 173 -11.63 9.44 8.26
N VAL A 174 -11.66 10.77 8.12
CA VAL A 174 -10.79 11.71 8.86
C VAL A 174 -11.56 12.67 9.76
N ASN A 175 -12.89 12.59 9.77
CA ASN A 175 -13.72 13.46 10.58
C ASN A 175 -13.36 13.36 12.07
N GLY A 176 -13.02 14.52 12.65
CA GLY A 176 -12.59 14.63 14.05
C GLY A 176 -11.09 14.41 14.29
N PHE A 177 -10.29 14.13 13.26
CA PHE A 177 -8.84 14.07 13.40
C PHE A 177 -8.26 15.48 13.61
N SER A 178 -7.20 15.55 14.41
CA SER A 178 -6.45 16.78 14.70
C SER A 178 -4.96 16.49 14.78
N ASP A 179 -4.15 17.56 14.80
CA ASP A 179 -2.71 17.48 15.04
C ASP A 179 -2.00 16.53 14.07
N TYR A 180 -2.28 16.71 12.77
CA TYR A 180 -1.72 15.89 11.70
C TYR A 180 -0.19 15.81 11.77
N PRO A 181 0.39 14.61 11.67
CA PRO A 181 1.80 14.40 11.92
C PRO A 181 2.68 14.82 10.75
N VAL A 182 3.97 14.92 11.05
CA VAL A 182 5.05 15.15 10.08
C VAL A 182 5.42 13.85 9.38
N PHE A 183 5.72 13.94 8.09
CA PHE A 183 6.26 12.86 7.25
C PHE A 183 7.61 13.29 6.68
N LEU A 184 8.49 12.31 6.38
CA LEU A 184 9.83 12.55 5.80
C LEU A 184 9.89 12.33 4.29
N GLY A 185 8.77 12.00 3.66
CA GLY A 185 8.66 11.91 2.21
C GLY A 185 7.34 11.28 1.78
N TYR A 186 7.11 11.26 0.47
CA TYR A 186 5.92 10.69 -0.16
C TYR A 186 6.18 10.45 -1.64
N ASN A 187 5.32 9.66 -2.30
CA ASN A 187 5.29 9.53 -3.75
C ASN A 187 4.42 10.64 -4.36
N GLN A 188 4.98 11.45 -5.26
CA GLN A 188 4.22 12.46 -5.98
C GLN A 188 3.35 11.83 -7.06
N ALA A 189 2.07 12.18 -7.06
CA ALA A 189 1.12 11.79 -8.08
C ALA A 189 0.08 12.91 -8.29
N VAL A 190 -0.72 12.78 -9.34
CA VAL A 190 -1.84 13.69 -9.60
C VAL A 190 -3.14 12.94 -9.38
N ALA A 191 -4.07 13.47 -8.59
CA ALA A 191 -5.39 12.85 -8.45
C ALA A 191 -6.14 12.86 -9.79
N ARG A 192 -6.93 11.81 -10.06
CA ARG A 192 -7.86 11.85 -11.20
C ARG A 192 -8.98 12.85 -10.93
N ASP A 193 -9.55 13.42 -11.98
CA ASP A 193 -10.59 14.45 -11.87
C ASP A 193 -11.87 13.95 -11.15
N ASP A 194 -12.11 12.64 -11.17
CA ASP A 194 -13.24 11.95 -10.53
C ASP A 194 -12.90 11.36 -9.15
N ALA A 195 -11.70 11.63 -8.63
CA ALA A 195 -11.25 11.16 -7.33
C ALA A 195 -11.41 12.20 -6.22
N ASP A 196 -11.66 11.72 -5.00
CA ASP A 196 -11.81 12.54 -3.80
C ASP A 196 -10.47 12.66 -3.07
N VAL A 197 -9.82 13.82 -3.16
CA VAL A 197 -8.63 14.14 -2.34
C VAL A 197 -9.10 14.57 -0.95
N VAL A 198 -8.68 13.83 0.08
CA VAL A 198 -9.09 14.06 1.48
C VAL A 198 -7.97 14.68 2.29
N LEU A 199 -6.73 14.24 2.08
CA LEU A 199 -5.53 14.81 2.66
C LEU A 199 -4.56 15.25 1.57
N THR A 200 -3.81 16.31 1.84
CA THR A 200 -2.69 16.78 1.02
C THR A 200 -1.40 16.82 1.82
N ILE A 201 -0.27 16.86 1.14
CA ILE A 201 1.07 17.02 1.70
C ILE A 201 1.88 17.87 0.73
N ASN A 202 2.45 19.00 1.17
CA ASN A 202 3.19 19.91 0.29
C ASN A 202 2.38 20.36 -0.96
N ASN A 203 1.05 20.50 -0.82
CA ASN A 203 0.06 20.74 -1.89
C ASN A 203 -0.15 19.61 -2.92
N ASP A 204 0.54 18.48 -2.77
CA ASP A 204 0.27 17.25 -3.52
C ASP A 204 -0.78 16.39 -2.79
N PRO A 205 -1.50 15.47 -3.48
CA PRO A 205 -2.39 14.54 -2.81
C PRO A 205 -1.64 13.63 -1.83
N LEU A 206 -2.25 13.35 -0.66
CA LEU A 206 -1.74 12.39 0.32
C LEU A 206 -2.69 11.23 0.54
N LEU A 207 -4.00 11.48 0.73
CA LEU A 207 -5.01 10.44 0.84
C LEU A 207 -6.09 10.71 -0.20
N VAL A 208 -6.23 9.79 -1.14
CA VAL A 208 -7.14 9.90 -2.28
C VAL A 208 -8.04 8.69 -2.33
N PHE A 209 -9.35 8.91 -2.50
CA PHE A 209 -10.34 7.87 -2.72
C PHE A 209 -10.89 7.94 -4.15
N GLY A 210 -11.30 6.80 -4.68
CA GLY A 210 -12.05 6.73 -5.92
C GLY A 210 -12.78 5.42 -6.07
N GLU A 211 -13.31 5.20 -7.27
CA GLU A 211 -14.05 4.00 -7.62
C GLU A 211 -13.49 3.40 -8.91
N TYR A 212 -13.57 2.07 -9.02
CA TYR A 212 -13.25 1.37 -10.26
C TYR A 212 -14.31 0.29 -10.51
N GLN A 213 -15.22 0.60 -11.44
CA GLN A 213 -16.42 -0.19 -11.70
C GLN A 213 -17.25 -0.41 -10.42
N GLN A 214 -17.36 -1.63 -9.89
CA GLN A 214 -18.12 -1.88 -8.66
C GLN A 214 -17.27 -1.72 -7.39
N GLY A 215 -15.94 -1.65 -7.53
CA GLY A 215 -15.01 -1.58 -6.41
C GLY A 215 -14.66 -0.17 -6.02
N LYS A 216 -14.03 -0.07 -4.85
CA LYS A 216 -13.53 1.19 -4.29
C LYS A 216 -12.03 1.15 -4.15
N THR A 217 -11.39 2.27 -4.38
CA THR A 217 -9.93 2.38 -4.36
C THR A 217 -9.49 3.51 -3.46
N ALA A 218 -8.34 3.32 -2.83
CA ALA A 218 -7.67 4.33 -2.04
C ALA A 218 -6.17 4.30 -2.31
N CYS A 219 -5.56 5.47 -2.24
CA CYS A 219 -4.11 5.62 -2.24
C CYS A 219 -3.71 6.51 -1.08
N PHE A 220 -2.75 6.04 -0.28
CA PHE A 220 -2.05 6.84 0.71
C PHE A 220 -0.61 7.05 0.21
N MET A 221 -0.22 8.29 -0.10
CA MET A 221 1.00 8.57 -0.88
C MET A 221 2.29 8.51 -0.08
N SER A 222 2.21 8.52 1.24
CA SER A 222 3.37 8.33 2.13
C SER A 222 3.42 6.88 2.61
N ASP A 223 4.46 6.54 3.35
CA ASP A 223 4.65 5.24 3.96
C ASP A 223 3.83 5.08 5.26
N CYS A 224 3.42 3.85 5.55
CA CYS A 224 2.82 3.45 6.82
C CYS A 224 3.87 3.14 7.92
N SER A 225 5.12 2.98 7.49
CA SER A 225 6.28 2.54 8.25
C SER A 225 7.45 3.54 8.12
N PRO A 226 8.51 3.41 8.93
CA PRO A 226 9.74 4.18 8.74
C PRO A 226 10.41 3.87 7.40
N HIS A 227 11.11 4.82 6.77
CA HIS A 227 11.52 6.10 7.34
C HIS A 227 10.61 7.29 7.02
N TRP A 228 9.75 7.22 5.99
CA TRP A 228 8.84 8.32 5.67
C TRP A 228 7.75 8.50 6.74
N GLY A 229 7.18 7.38 7.22
CA GLY A 229 6.33 7.37 8.40
C GLY A 229 7.15 7.65 9.65
N THR A 230 7.01 8.87 10.20
CA THR A 230 7.75 9.26 11.40
C THR A 230 7.24 8.52 12.64
N GLN A 231 8.06 8.48 13.69
CA GLN A 231 7.60 8.02 15.01
C GLN A 231 6.42 8.86 15.54
N GLN A 232 6.36 10.16 15.18
CA GLN A 232 5.21 11.01 15.50
C GLN A 232 3.93 10.51 14.82
N PHE A 233 4.01 10.10 13.55
CA PHE A 233 2.88 9.48 12.85
C PHE A 233 2.48 8.15 13.47
N MET A 234 3.42 7.25 13.73
CA MET A 234 3.13 5.93 14.28
C MET A 234 2.52 5.97 15.69
N SER A 235 2.85 7.00 16.48
CA SER A 235 2.30 7.23 17.83
C SER A 235 1.15 8.24 17.86
N TRP A 236 0.70 8.72 16.69
CA TRP A 236 -0.41 9.65 16.58
C TRP A 236 -1.71 9.00 17.09
N PRO A 237 -2.53 9.70 17.91
CA PRO A 237 -3.74 9.12 18.49
C PRO A 237 -4.72 8.54 17.46
N PHE A 238 -4.73 9.11 16.26
CA PHE A 238 -5.62 8.71 15.17
C PHE A 238 -4.96 7.75 14.16
N TYR A 239 -3.74 7.25 14.41
CA TYR A 239 -3.04 6.33 13.49
C TYR A 239 -3.87 5.10 13.18
N THR A 240 -4.37 4.41 14.21
CA THR A 240 -5.19 3.20 14.02
C THR A 240 -6.48 3.51 13.27
N ASP A 241 -7.16 4.59 13.66
CA ASP A 241 -8.44 4.97 13.07
C ASP A 241 -8.29 5.38 11.61
N LEU A 242 -7.20 6.06 11.23
CA LEU A 242 -6.91 6.40 9.82
C LEU A 242 -6.94 5.15 8.94
N TRP A 243 -6.22 4.11 9.35
CA TRP A 243 -6.12 2.88 8.58
C TRP A 243 -7.41 2.07 8.62
N VAL A 244 -7.99 1.87 9.81
CA VAL A 244 -9.23 1.11 9.96
C VAL A 244 -10.38 1.77 9.21
N ASN A 245 -10.54 3.09 9.31
CA ASN A 245 -11.60 3.82 8.63
C ASN A 245 -11.41 3.79 7.10
N THR A 246 -10.16 3.94 6.62
CA THR A 246 -9.85 3.83 5.19
C THR A 246 -10.25 2.45 4.66
N LEU A 247 -9.85 1.38 5.36
CA LEU A 247 -10.19 0.01 4.97
C LEU A 247 -11.69 -0.25 5.01
N GLN A 248 -12.40 0.23 6.03
CA GLN A 248 -13.86 0.11 6.12
C GLN A 248 -14.58 0.90 5.02
N PHE A 249 -14.05 2.06 4.63
CA PHE A 249 -14.65 2.92 3.61
C PHE A 249 -14.63 2.29 2.22
N ILE A 250 -13.54 1.59 1.89
CA ILE A 250 -13.33 0.92 0.60
C ILE A 250 -13.75 -0.55 0.58
N ALA A 251 -14.16 -1.10 1.71
CA ALA A 251 -14.53 -2.51 1.85
C ALA A 251 -15.67 -2.94 0.92
N ARG A 252 -15.56 -4.16 0.40
CA ARG A 252 -16.68 -4.89 -0.20
C ARG A 252 -17.83 -4.99 0.80
N LYS A 253 -19.05 -4.72 0.34
CA LYS A 253 -20.29 -4.90 1.10
C LYS A 253 -20.92 -6.26 0.85
#